data_AF-A0A848FD38-F1
#
_entry.id   AF-A0A848FD38-F1
#
_cell.length_a   1.000
_cell.length_b   1.000
_cell.length_c   1.000
_cell.angle_alpha   90.00
_cell.angle_beta   90.00
_cell.angle_gamma   90.00
#
_symmetry.space_group_name_H-M   'P 1'
#
loop_
_entity.id
_entity.type
_entity.pdbx_description
1 polymer ?
#
loop_
_entity_poly.entity_id
_entity_poly.type
_entity_poly.pdbx_seq_one_letter_code
_entity_poly.pdbx_strand_id
1 'polypeptide(L)'
;MPTYKDVTDTQKIEKEIEKELQETEKALDVLQLIKNLCWETDTTPDPMSQWLSLLSQHVPKVQKWKGSADLIEIYPCGTTGRGRSDRLLFQVGATEVKVVQAYESEH
;
A
#
# COMPACT_ATOMS: atom_id res chain seq x y z
N MET A 1 -0.83 -22.29 -3.34
CA MET A 1 -0.45 -22.34 -1.90
C MET A 1 -1.50 -21.51 -1.15
N PRO A 2 -1.49 -21.28 0.18
CA PRO A 2 -2.40 -20.28 0.73
C PRO A 2 -2.02 -18.89 0.19
N THR A 3 -2.99 -18.14 -0.29
CA THR A 3 -2.82 -16.75 -0.73
C THR A 3 -2.93 -15.79 0.46
N TYR A 4 -2.53 -14.53 0.27
CA TYR A 4 -2.69 -13.52 1.32
C TYR A 4 -4.16 -13.17 1.55
N LYS A 5 -4.49 -12.85 2.80
CA LYS A 5 -5.77 -12.26 3.17
C LYS A 5 -5.62 -10.76 3.37
N ASP A 6 -6.39 -9.99 2.63
CA ASP A 6 -6.55 -8.56 2.86
C ASP A 6 -7.43 -8.34 4.10
N VAL A 7 -6.87 -7.72 5.15
CA VAL A 7 -7.57 -7.34 6.38
C VAL A 7 -7.64 -5.83 6.56
N THR A 8 -7.55 -5.08 5.45
CA THR A 8 -7.72 -3.63 5.44
C THR A 8 -9.14 -3.25 5.90
N ASP A 9 -9.23 -2.25 6.79
CA ASP A 9 -10.49 -1.57 7.07
C ASP A 9 -10.78 -0.59 5.92
N THR A 10 -11.37 -1.11 4.84
CA THR A 10 -11.58 -0.37 3.59
C THR A 10 -12.35 0.93 3.83
N GLN A 11 -13.40 0.91 4.66
CA GLN A 11 -14.20 2.10 4.93
C GLN A 11 -13.41 3.18 5.67
N LYS A 12 -12.54 2.79 6.61
CA LYS A 12 -11.64 3.73 7.29
C LYS A 12 -10.64 4.33 6.31
N ILE A 13 -9.99 3.51 5.49
CA ILE A 13 -8.96 3.97 4.56
C ILE A 13 -9.55 4.84 3.45
N GLU A 14 -10.71 4.51 2.89
CA GLU A 14 -11.39 5.35 1.90
C GLU A 14 -11.68 6.75 2.46
N LYS A 15 -12.17 6.84 3.70
CA LYS A 15 -12.39 8.14 4.38
C LYS A 15 -11.10 8.93 4.59
N GLU A 16 -10.01 8.26 4.95
CA GLU A 16 -8.70 8.91 5.08
C GLU A 16 -8.19 9.40 3.73
N ILE A 17 -8.36 8.61 2.66
CA ILE A 17 -8.02 9.02 1.29
C ILE A 17 -8.78 10.28 0.91
N GLU A 18 -10.10 10.29 1.08
CA GLU A 18 -10.96 11.44 0.74
C GLU A 18 -10.62 12.71 1.54
N LYS A 19 -10.20 12.54 2.79
CA LYS A 19 -9.95 13.64 3.72
C LYS A 19 -8.53 14.21 3.61
N GLU A 20 -7.54 13.35 3.42
CA GLU A 20 -6.12 13.71 3.59
C GLU A 20 -5.35 13.81 2.27
N LEU A 21 -5.81 13.19 1.17
CA LEU A 21 -5.01 13.07 -0.05
C LEU A 21 -5.45 14.04 -1.16
N GLN A 22 -4.49 14.48 -1.97
CA GLN A 22 -4.74 15.40 -3.08
C GLN A 22 -5.27 14.69 -4.33
N GLU A 23 -4.83 13.45 -4.56
CA GLU A 23 -5.15 12.61 -5.73
C GLU A 23 -5.85 11.32 -5.28
N THR A 24 -7.10 11.45 -4.87
CA THR A 24 -7.91 10.37 -4.27
C THR A 24 -8.08 9.18 -5.20
N GLU A 25 -8.36 9.41 -6.49
CA GLU A 25 -8.59 8.34 -7.48
C GLU A 25 -7.41 7.37 -7.57
N LYS A 26 -6.18 7.88 -7.65
CA LYS A 26 -4.97 7.04 -7.70
C LYS A 26 -4.75 6.24 -6.43
N ALA A 27 -5.05 6.83 -5.27
CA ALA A 27 -4.94 6.11 -4.01
C ALA A 27 -5.99 4.99 -3.90
N LEU A 28 -7.21 5.22 -4.39
CA LEU A 28 -8.26 4.20 -4.48
C LEU A 28 -7.89 3.09 -5.46
N ASP A 29 -7.30 3.43 -6.61
CA ASP A 29 -6.80 2.44 -7.58
C ASP A 29 -5.74 1.54 -6.95
N VAL A 30 -4.82 2.11 -6.17
CA VAL A 30 -3.79 1.35 -5.44
C VAL A 30 -4.43 0.46 -4.37
N LEU A 31 -5.44 0.94 -3.64
CA LEU A 31 -6.17 0.13 -2.66
C LEU A 31 -6.85 -1.08 -3.32
N GLN A 32 -7.49 -0.87 -4.47
CA GLN A 32 -8.11 -1.94 -5.25
C GLN A 32 -7.08 -2.91 -5.84
N LEU A 33 -5.92 -2.40 -6.29
CA LEU A 33 -4.80 -3.22 -6.74
C LEU A 33 -4.31 -4.16 -5.65
N ILE A 34 -4.08 -3.67 -4.43
CA ILE A 34 -3.64 -4.49 -3.29
C ILE A 34 -4.63 -5.64 -3.04
N LYS A 35 -5.92 -5.33 -3.05
CA LYS A 35 -6.98 -6.33 -2.89
C LYS A 35 -6.90 -7.41 -3.96
N ASN A 36 -6.68 -7.05 -5.23
CA ASN A 36 -6.53 -7.99 -6.33
C ASN A 36 -5.27 -8.86 -6.15
N LEU A 37 -4.13 -8.25 -5.83
CA LEU A 37 -2.87 -8.95 -5.61
C LEU A 37 -2.97 -9.98 -4.48
N CYS A 38 -3.78 -9.74 -3.44
CA CYS A 38 -4.00 -10.72 -2.38
C CYS A 38 -4.62 -12.03 -2.89
N TRP A 39 -5.48 -11.98 -3.90
CA TRP A 39 -6.09 -13.18 -4.51
C TRP A 39 -5.14 -13.93 -5.43
N GLU A 40 -4.18 -13.23 -6.02
CA GLU A 40 -3.28 -13.77 -7.04
C GLU A 40 -1.92 -14.23 -6.47
N THR A 41 -1.58 -13.76 -5.27
CA THR A 41 -0.24 -13.94 -4.69
C THR A 41 -0.25 -15.03 -3.63
N ASP A 42 0.50 -16.10 -3.91
CA ASP A 42 0.83 -17.12 -2.91
C ASP A 42 1.74 -16.54 -1.80
N THR A 43 1.48 -16.97 -0.56
CA THR A 43 2.33 -16.65 0.59
C THR A 43 3.74 -17.24 0.45
N THR A 44 4.73 -16.59 1.08
CA THR A 44 6.14 -16.94 0.97
C THR A 44 6.89 -16.74 2.30
N PRO A 45 8.03 -17.40 2.54
CA PRO A 45 8.87 -17.15 3.72
C PRO A 45 9.49 -15.74 3.79
N ASP A 46 9.55 -15.01 2.67
CA ASP A 46 9.99 -13.60 2.62
C ASP A 46 8.90 -12.65 2.05
N PRO A 47 7.84 -12.37 2.82
CA PRO A 47 6.71 -11.55 2.37
C PRO A 47 7.12 -10.13 1.97
N MET A 48 8.05 -9.53 2.72
CA MET A 48 8.45 -8.14 2.49
C MET A 48 9.10 -7.94 1.13
N SER A 49 10.07 -8.79 0.76
CA SER A 49 10.70 -8.69 -0.56
C SER A 49 9.72 -8.97 -1.69
N GLN A 50 8.80 -9.93 -1.50
CA GLN A 50 7.76 -10.24 -2.48
C GLN A 50 6.83 -9.03 -2.71
N TRP A 51 6.27 -8.46 -1.64
CA TRP A 51 5.34 -7.33 -1.75
C TRP A 51 6.02 -6.06 -2.27
N LEU A 52 7.26 -5.76 -1.87
CA LEU A 52 8.03 -4.66 -2.46
C LEU A 52 8.23 -4.85 -3.96
N SER A 53 8.59 -6.06 -4.39
CA SER A 53 8.79 -6.38 -5.80
C SER A 53 7.50 -6.29 -6.62
N LEU A 54 6.40 -6.86 -6.10
CA LEU A 54 5.09 -6.83 -6.75
C LEU A 54 4.57 -5.39 -6.89
N LEU A 55 4.53 -4.63 -5.79
CA LEU A 55 4.00 -3.27 -5.83
C LEU A 55 4.85 -2.35 -6.72
N SER A 56 6.17 -2.55 -6.80
CA SER A 56 7.05 -1.77 -7.68
C SER A 56 6.76 -1.96 -9.18
N GLN A 57 6.04 -3.02 -9.57
CA GLN A 57 5.65 -3.25 -10.97
C GLN A 57 4.42 -2.43 -11.37
N HIS A 58 3.63 -1.98 -10.41
CA HIS A 58 2.33 -1.36 -10.65
C HIS A 58 2.22 0.06 -10.10
N VAL A 59 2.97 0.39 -9.06
CA VAL A 59 2.94 1.69 -8.39
C VAL A 59 4.23 2.46 -8.70
N PRO A 60 4.17 3.76 -9.01
CA PRO A 60 5.35 4.53 -9.40
C PRO A 60 6.50 4.49 -8.40
N LYS A 61 6.18 4.43 -7.09
CA LYS A 61 7.17 4.31 -6.04
C LYS A 61 6.61 3.58 -4.83
N VAL A 62 7.39 2.62 -4.35
CA VAL A 62 7.24 2.01 -3.03
C VAL A 62 8.59 1.94 -2.34
N GLN A 63 8.58 1.87 -1.02
CA GLN A 63 9.79 1.61 -0.23
C GLN A 63 9.43 1.05 1.15
N LYS A 64 10.38 0.36 1.77
CA LYS A 64 10.23 -0.05 3.17
C LYS A 64 10.24 1.18 4.08
N TRP A 65 9.29 1.27 5.01
CA TRP A 65 9.28 2.32 6.03
C TRP A 65 10.49 2.18 6.95
N LYS A 66 11.25 3.25 7.12
CA LYS A 66 12.47 3.24 7.94
C LYS A 66 12.14 2.96 9.40
N GLY A 67 12.74 1.91 9.96
CA GLY A 67 12.57 1.54 11.37
C GLY A 67 11.41 0.58 11.65
N SER A 68 10.68 0.13 10.62
CA SER A 68 9.73 -0.96 10.73
C SER A 68 10.27 -2.26 10.09
N ALA A 69 9.84 -3.40 10.62
CA ALA A 69 10.13 -4.71 10.04
C ALA A 69 9.18 -5.05 8.88
N ASP A 70 7.95 -4.53 8.90
CA ASP A 70 6.78 -5.05 8.19
C ASP A 70 5.96 -3.96 7.46
N LEU A 71 6.40 -2.71 7.47
CA LEU A 71 5.70 -1.60 6.82
C LEU A 71 6.37 -1.17 5.50
N ILE A 72 5.54 -0.89 4.52
CA ILE A 72 5.88 -0.34 3.20
C ILE A 72 5.14 0.99 3.04
N GLU A 73 5.87 2.01 2.62
CA GLU A 73 5.30 3.24 2.09
C GLU A 73 5.00 3.07 0.61
N ILE A 74 3.78 3.44 0.22
CA ILE A 74 3.32 3.44 -1.15
C ILE A 74 3.01 4.86 -1.55
N TYR A 75 3.51 5.27 -2.71
CA TYR A 75 3.38 6.61 -3.27
C TYR A 75 2.51 6.51 -4.53
N PRO A 76 1.18 6.69 -4.42
CA PRO A 76 0.28 6.45 -5.56
C PRO A 76 0.63 7.30 -6.78
N CYS A 77 1.09 8.53 -6.55
CA CYS A 77 1.46 9.49 -7.59
C CYS A 77 2.97 9.57 -7.86
N GLY A 78 3.79 8.76 -7.17
CA GLY A 78 5.24 8.93 -7.16
C GLY A 78 5.71 10.10 -6.30
N THR A 79 6.90 10.63 -6.60
CA THR A 79 7.60 11.64 -5.76
C THR A 79 7.67 13.03 -6.38
N THR A 80 6.98 13.26 -7.50
CA THR A 80 6.98 14.53 -8.23
C THR A 80 5.56 14.93 -8.65
N GLY A 81 5.31 16.23 -8.82
CA GLY A 81 4.00 16.74 -9.23
C GLY A 81 2.94 16.78 -8.11
N ARG A 82 1.67 16.88 -8.51
CA ARG A 82 0.52 16.88 -7.60
C ARG A 82 0.34 15.49 -6.96
N GLY A 83 0.00 15.45 -5.67
CA GLY A 83 -0.09 14.20 -4.92
C GLY A 83 1.26 13.54 -4.64
N ARG A 84 2.40 14.21 -4.91
CA ARG A 84 3.74 13.70 -4.56
C ARG A 84 3.94 13.42 -3.08
N SER A 85 3.10 14.03 -2.24
CA SER A 85 3.10 13.87 -0.79
C SER A 85 2.10 12.82 -0.32
N ASP A 86 1.22 12.31 -1.19
CA ASP A 86 0.23 11.31 -0.85
C ASP A 86 0.91 9.97 -0.55
N ARG A 87 0.57 9.37 0.59
CA ARG A 87 1.10 8.09 1.05
C ARG A 87 -0.01 7.15 1.47
N LEU A 88 0.18 5.87 1.16
CA LEU A 88 -0.50 4.77 1.85
C LEU A 88 0.55 3.98 2.65
N LEU A 89 0.26 3.71 3.91
CA LEU A 89 1.08 2.86 4.76
C LEU A 89 0.52 1.44 4.72
N PHE A 90 1.32 0.50 4.25
CA PHE A 90 0.92 -0.89 4.01
C PHE A 90 1.71 -1.83 4.91
N GLN A 91 1.00 -2.63 5.72
CA GLN A 91 1.57 -3.61 6.63
C GLN A 91 1.50 -5.01 6.03
N VAL A 92 2.63 -5.72 6.08
CA VAL A 92 2.81 -7.05 5.52
C VAL A 92 3.08 -8.07 6.62
N GLY A 93 2.13 -8.96 6.84
CA GLY A 93 2.30 -10.13 7.70
C GLY A 93 2.69 -11.39 6.91
N ALA A 94 2.79 -12.52 7.61
CA ALA A 94 3.12 -13.80 7.00
C ALA A 94 2.01 -14.33 6.07
N THR A 95 0.74 -14.07 6.42
CA THR A 95 -0.44 -14.56 5.68
C THR A 95 -1.50 -13.50 5.47
N GLU A 96 -1.39 -12.35 6.14
CA GLU A 96 -2.36 -11.27 6.07
C GLU A 96 -1.63 -9.96 5.77
N VAL A 97 -2.29 -9.07 5.05
CA VAL A 97 -1.80 -7.73 4.75
C VAL A 97 -2.90 -6.70 4.95
N LYS A 98 -2.51 -5.43 5.17
CA LYS A 98 -3.49 -4.34 5.28
C LYS A 98 -2.89 -2.99 4.97
N VAL A 99 -3.68 -2.10 4.38
CA VAL A 99 -3.40 -0.66 4.42
C VAL A 99 -3.85 -0.15 5.79
N VAL A 100 -2.93 0.46 6.55
CA VAL A 100 -3.20 0.90 7.92
C VAL A 100 -3.52 2.39 8.02
N GLN A 101 -3.05 3.17 7.05
CA GLN A 101 -3.22 4.62 7.04
C GLN A 101 -3.09 5.19 5.63
N ALA A 102 -3.90 6.19 5.30
CA ALA A 102 -3.66 7.13 4.21
C ALA A 102 -3.34 8.53 4.78
N TYR A 103 -2.31 9.19 4.27
CA TYR A 103 -1.88 10.50 4.77
C TYR A 103 -1.09 11.28 3.72
N GLU A 104 -1.16 12.60 3.79
CA GLU A 104 -0.22 13.48 3.10
C GLU A 104 1.03 13.68 3.98
N SER A 105 2.21 13.38 3.44
CA SER A 105 3.48 13.61 4.12
C SER A 105 3.88 15.08 4.04
N GLU A 106 4.12 15.71 5.20
CA GLU A 106 4.57 17.11 5.32
C GLU A 106 6.03 17.35 4.89
N HIS A 107 6.67 16.38 4.22
CA HIS A 107 8.10 16.44 3.86
C HIS A 107 8.34 16.89 2.41
#